data_AF-A0A6V8EUM6-F1
#
_entry.id   AF-A0A6V8EUM6-F1
#
_cell.length_a   1.000
_cell.length_b   1.000
_cell.length_c   1.000
_cell.angle_alpha   90.00
_cell.angle_beta   90.00
_cell.angle_gamma   90.00
#
_symmetry.space_group_name_H-M   'P 1'
#
loop_
_entity.id
_entity.type
_entity.pdbx_description
1 polymer ?
#
loop_
_entity_poly.entity_id
_entity_poly.type
_entity_poly.pdbx_seq_one_letter_code
_entity_poly.pdbx_strand_id
1 'polypeptide(L)'
;MKKSLSRNPNMLRTMIGLGMTLILLLSYAVYSNTLDSEYYRFETTNEEAVLATVELDGDGKWYVTTTSAISWLNVSMENLPEGSEMTVSSSSTPFYTSESLGADNAGRMFTCKDIDEDFELIVESCDLGFSHESLETNGMIEFKSIVAIELPLGGVGYIEADDHDGAFEKATDRISEAEGITTWSVEVRKSGEIVNLSDAPEIHVVTHELVSVEEFKLDPITETLYGLASLIGCFTMMIVVPMIAYFSSMARQKKEDRLRAENPPPKD
;
A
#
# COMPACT_ATOMS: atom_id res chain seq x y z
N MET A 1 9.14 -3.89 52.37
CA MET A 1 9.53 -4.69 51.18
C MET A 1 10.99 -5.15 51.15
N LYS A 2 11.94 -4.55 51.91
CA LYS A 2 13.35 -5.02 51.98
C LYS A 2 13.55 -6.46 52.50
N LYS A 3 12.52 -7.10 53.07
CA LYS A 3 12.64 -8.36 53.83
C LYS A 3 12.15 -9.62 53.10
N SER A 4 11.49 -9.51 51.94
CA SER A 4 11.14 -10.68 51.11
C SER A 4 12.07 -10.90 49.91
N LEU A 5 12.72 -9.85 49.40
CA LEU A 5 13.72 -9.93 48.33
C LEU A 5 15.11 -10.38 48.80
N SER A 6 15.41 -10.31 50.11
CA SER A 6 16.71 -10.68 50.68
C SER A 6 16.88 -12.17 50.99
N ARG A 7 15.89 -13.01 50.67
CA ARG A 7 15.87 -14.43 51.11
C ARG A 7 16.35 -15.43 50.06
N ASN A 8 16.59 -14.99 48.82
CA ASN A 8 17.18 -15.86 47.79
C ASN A 8 17.98 -15.04 46.75
N PRO A 9 19.27 -14.74 47.01
CA PRO A 9 20.10 -13.96 46.07
C PRO A 9 20.28 -14.64 44.70
N ASN A 10 20.06 -15.96 44.64
CA ASN A 10 20.03 -16.70 43.38
C ASN A 10 18.83 -16.34 42.50
N MET A 11 17.66 -16.00 43.07
CA MET A 11 16.45 -15.70 42.29
C MET A 11 16.54 -14.36 41.55
N LEU A 12 17.15 -13.34 42.17
CA LEU A 12 17.38 -12.06 41.51
C LEU A 12 18.43 -12.19 40.40
N ARG A 13 19.49 -12.98 40.66
CA ARG A 13 20.56 -13.23 39.69
C ARG A 13 20.07 -14.04 38.49
N THR A 14 19.19 -15.02 38.70
CA THR A 14 18.59 -15.79 37.60
C THR A 14 17.57 -14.96 36.83
N MET A 15 16.79 -14.10 37.47
CA MET A 15 15.83 -13.23 36.77
C MET A 15 16.54 -12.18 35.91
N ILE A 16 17.61 -11.56 36.43
CA ILE A 16 18.44 -10.62 35.66
C ILE A 16 19.20 -11.36 34.55
N GLY A 17 19.76 -12.55 34.83
CA GLY A 17 20.47 -13.36 33.85
C GLY A 17 19.57 -13.79 32.69
N LEU A 18 18.38 -14.32 32.99
CA LEU A 18 17.40 -14.73 31.98
C LEU A 18 16.87 -13.53 31.17
N GLY A 19 16.65 -12.39 31.83
CA GLY A 19 16.26 -11.15 31.14
C GLY A 19 17.33 -10.67 30.17
N MET A 20 18.60 -10.68 30.57
CA MET A 20 19.71 -10.28 29.71
C MET A 20 19.92 -11.23 28.54
N THR A 21 19.80 -12.55 28.75
CA THR A 21 19.85 -13.53 27.65
C THR A 21 18.69 -13.37 26.68
N LEU A 22 17.47 -13.08 27.18
CA LEU A 22 16.31 -12.85 26.31
C LEU A 22 16.52 -11.61 25.45
N ILE A 23 17.04 -10.51 26.03
CA ILE A 23 17.37 -9.30 25.29
C ILE A 23 18.40 -9.61 24.19
N LEU A 24 19.49 -10.31 24.52
CA LEU A 24 20.52 -10.65 23.53
C LEU A 24 19.99 -11.55 22.42
N LEU A 25 19.15 -12.53 22.74
CA LEU A 25 18.53 -13.42 21.74
C LEU A 25 17.57 -12.66 20.84
N LEU A 26 16.73 -11.77 21.39
CA LEU A 26 15.81 -10.95 20.61
C LEU A 26 16.58 -9.95 19.73
N SER A 27 17.62 -9.30 20.28
CA SER A 27 18.49 -8.42 19.50
C SER A 27 19.19 -9.16 18.37
N TYR A 28 19.66 -10.39 18.61
CA TYR A 28 20.25 -11.22 17.57
C TYR A 28 19.22 -11.65 16.52
N ALA A 29 18.01 -12.03 16.92
CA ALA A 29 16.94 -12.39 15.98
C ALA A 29 16.54 -11.22 15.08
N VAL A 30 16.40 -10.02 15.64
CA VAL A 30 16.15 -8.78 14.86
C VAL A 30 17.34 -8.48 13.95
N TYR A 31 18.57 -8.56 14.45
CA TYR A 31 19.77 -8.34 13.65
C TYR A 31 19.91 -9.34 12.50
N SER A 32 19.59 -10.62 12.73
CA SER A 32 19.65 -11.66 11.69
C SER A 32 18.62 -11.40 10.59
N ASN A 33 17.37 -11.12 10.95
CA ASN A 33 16.29 -10.89 9.99
C ASN A 33 16.39 -9.54 9.26
N THR A 34 17.18 -8.59 9.79
CA THR A 34 17.45 -7.30 9.11
C THR A 34 18.61 -7.40 8.12
N LEU A 35 19.48 -8.40 8.26
CA LEU A 35 20.62 -8.63 7.37
C LEU A 35 20.33 -9.59 6.22
N ASP A 36 19.40 -10.52 6.42
CA ASP A 36 19.05 -11.56 5.45
C ASP A 36 17.54 -11.43 5.20
N SER A 37 17.22 -10.57 4.26
CA SER A 37 15.84 -10.32 3.85
C SER A 37 15.55 -11.17 2.63
N GLU A 38 14.59 -12.08 2.76
CA GLU A 38 14.03 -12.82 1.61
C GLU A 38 13.22 -11.90 0.66
N TYR A 39 13.10 -10.61 0.99
CA TYR A 39 12.42 -9.61 0.17
C TYR A 39 13.39 -8.73 -0.60
N TYR A 40 13.07 -8.51 -1.87
CA TYR A 40 13.77 -7.65 -2.79
C TYR A 40 12.82 -6.56 -3.28
N ARG A 41 13.34 -5.34 -3.34
CA ARG A 41 12.69 -4.19 -3.94
C ARG A 41 13.15 -4.06 -5.38
N PHE A 42 12.22 -4.01 -6.31
CA PHE A 42 12.52 -3.72 -7.71
C PHE A 42 11.93 -2.38 -8.13
N GLU A 43 12.67 -1.66 -8.97
CA GLU A 43 12.26 -0.39 -9.54
C GLU A 43 12.06 -0.53 -11.05
N THR A 44 11.09 0.22 -11.56
CA THR A 44 10.77 0.34 -12.97
C THR A 44 10.77 1.80 -13.39
N THR A 45 10.93 2.06 -14.68
CA THR A 45 10.96 3.42 -15.26
C THR A 45 9.71 4.23 -14.90
N ASN A 46 8.52 3.61 -14.97
CA ASN A 46 7.23 4.23 -14.66
C ASN A 46 7.04 5.55 -15.43
N GLU A 47 7.25 5.49 -16.74
CA GLU A 47 7.28 6.65 -17.62
C GLU A 47 5.93 6.82 -18.34
N GLU A 48 5.41 8.05 -18.34
CA GLU A 48 4.23 8.39 -19.11
C GLU A 48 4.59 8.65 -20.58
N ALA A 49 3.82 8.06 -21.50
CA ALA A 49 3.95 8.24 -22.93
C ALA A 49 2.60 8.58 -23.57
N VAL A 50 2.61 9.63 -24.41
CA VAL A 50 1.45 9.99 -25.24
C VAL A 50 1.53 9.24 -26.55
N LEU A 51 0.47 8.53 -26.90
CA LEU A 51 0.42 7.73 -28.11
C LEU A 51 -0.32 8.47 -29.23
N ALA A 52 0.26 8.44 -30.43
CA ALA A 52 -0.39 8.95 -31.63
C ALA A 52 -1.37 7.92 -32.19
N THR A 53 -2.63 8.31 -32.35
CA THR A 53 -3.66 7.46 -32.93
C THR A 53 -3.76 7.61 -34.44
N VAL A 54 -4.17 6.56 -35.13
CA VAL A 54 -4.42 6.56 -36.58
C VAL A 54 -5.85 6.16 -36.85
N GLU A 55 -6.53 6.92 -37.71
CA GLU A 55 -7.80 6.53 -38.31
C GLU A 55 -7.52 5.85 -39.66
N LEU A 56 -8.00 4.62 -39.84
CA LEU A 56 -7.64 3.81 -41.01
C LEU A 56 -8.59 4.00 -42.19
N ASP A 57 -9.90 4.15 -41.94
CA ASP A 57 -10.92 4.12 -43.00
C ASP A 57 -11.88 5.33 -43.01
N GLY A 58 -11.61 6.36 -42.20
CA GLY A 58 -12.54 7.50 -42.08
C GLY A 58 -13.89 7.11 -41.47
N ASP A 59 -13.89 6.01 -40.70
CA ASP A 59 -15.04 5.36 -40.11
C ASP A 59 -15.34 5.85 -38.69
N GLY A 60 -14.61 6.88 -38.21
CA GLY A 60 -14.75 7.42 -36.85
C GLY A 60 -14.18 6.48 -35.79
N LYS A 61 -13.22 5.62 -36.16
CA LYS A 61 -12.49 4.75 -35.24
C LYS A 61 -11.00 5.03 -35.26
N TRP A 62 -10.45 5.22 -34.07
CA TRP A 62 -9.02 5.48 -33.87
C TRP A 62 -8.34 4.24 -33.33
N TYR A 63 -7.18 3.93 -33.90
CA TYR A 63 -6.39 2.78 -33.52
C TYR A 63 -5.01 3.20 -33.03
N VAL A 64 -4.51 2.49 -32.02
CA VAL A 64 -3.13 2.60 -31.55
C VAL A 64 -2.63 1.24 -31.09
N THR A 65 -1.37 0.93 -31.37
CA THR A 65 -0.76 -0.34 -30.96
C THR A 65 0.35 -0.08 -29.95
N THR A 66 0.29 -0.77 -28.82
CA THR A 66 1.33 -0.79 -27.80
C THR A 66 2.08 -2.13 -27.86
N THR A 67 3.38 -2.12 -27.61
CA THR A 67 4.20 -3.34 -27.55
C THR A 67 4.94 -3.50 -26.22
N SER A 68 4.93 -2.47 -25.37
CA SER A 68 5.60 -2.46 -24.07
C SER A 68 4.67 -2.91 -22.95
N ALA A 69 5.26 -3.24 -21.79
CA ALA A 69 4.52 -3.46 -20.56
C ALA A 69 3.90 -2.15 -20.08
N ILE A 70 2.57 -2.06 -20.10
CA ILE A 70 1.82 -0.88 -19.67
C ILE A 70 0.94 -1.17 -18.45
N SER A 71 0.91 -0.25 -17.49
CA SER A 71 0.07 -0.39 -16.30
C SER A 71 -1.21 0.44 -16.38
N TRP A 72 -1.15 1.62 -17.00
CA TRP A 72 -2.25 2.56 -17.14
C TRP A 72 -2.55 2.84 -18.61
N LEU A 73 -3.83 3.03 -18.90
CA LEU A 73 -4.33 3.56 -20.16
C LEU A 73 -5.39 4.62 -19.85
N ASN A 74 -5.08 5.86 -20.17
CA ASN A 74 -6.01 6.98 -20.05
C ASN A 74 -6.34 7.49 -21.45
N VAL A 75 -7.63 7.56 -21.76
CA VAL A 75 -8.13 8.08 -23.03
C VAL A 75 -8.99 9.28 -22.73
N SER A 76 -8.71 10.40 -23.38
CA SER A 76 -9.49 11.62 -23.20
C SER A 76 -9.90 12.21 -24.54
N MET A 77 -11.07 12.82 -24.56
CA MET A 77 -11.60 13.49 -25.75
C MET A 77 -12.47 14.66 -25.36
N GLU A 78 -12.30 15.77 -26.08
CA GLU A 78 -13.02 17.03 -25.85
C GLU A 78 -13.95 17.37 -27.03
N ASN A 79 -14.75 18.42 -26.88
CA ASN A 79 -15.68 18.93 -27.90
C ASN A 79 -16.74 17.92 -28.34
N LEU A 80 -17.14 17.02 -27.44
CA LEU A 80 -18.11 15.98 -27.72
C LEU A 80 -19.56 16.52 -27.64
N PRO A 81 -20.46 16.11 -28.55
CA PRO A 81 -21.88 16.43 -28.45
C PRO A 81 -22.51 15.84 -27.18
N GLU A 82 -23.50 16.54 -26.62
CA GLU A 82 -24.20 16.06 -25.41
C GLU A 82 -24.81 14.66 -25.61
N GLY A 83 -24.56 13.76 -24.67
CA GLY A 83 -25.05 12.37 -24.70
C GLY A 83 -24.28 11.47 -25.65
N SER A 84 -23.01 11.79 -25.93
CA SER A 84 -22.08 10.89 -26.61
C SER A 84 -21.53 9.85 -25.65
N GLU A 85 -21.17 8.69 -26.19
CA GLU A 85 -20.61 7.55 -25.49
C GLU A 85 -19.35 7.09 -26.21
N MET A 86 -18.26 6.96 -25.47
CA MET A 86 -16.99 6.45 -25.97
C MET A 86 -16.82 5.00 -25.58
N THR A 87 -16.52 4.14 -26.56
CA THR A 87 -16.16 2.75 -26.34
C THR A 87 -14.66 2.59 -26.59
N VAL A 88 -13.94 2.07 -25.59
CA VAL A 88 -12.53 1.73 -25.68
C VAL A 88 -12.42 0.21 -25.66
N SER A 89 -11.73 -0.37 -26.64
CA SER A 89 -11.56 -1.82 -26.75
C SER A 89 -10.10 -2.22 -26.98
N SER A 90 -9.78 -3.45 -26.58
CA SER A 90 -8.47 -4.08 -26.67
C SER A 90 -8.55 -5.37 -27.49
N SER A 91 -7.52 -5.63 -28.30
CA SER A 91 -7.43 -6.85 -29.11
C SER A 91 -7.04 -8.12 -28.33
N SER A 92 -6.31 -7.97 -27.23
CA SER A 92 -5.50 -9.07 -26.66
C SER A 92 -5.38 -9.05 -25.15
N THR A 93 -5.40 -7.88 -24.52
CA THR A 93 -5.25 -7.76 -23.05
C THR A 93 -6.55 -7.23 -22.45
N PRO A 94 -7.23 -7.97 -21.56
CA PRO A 94 -8.35 -7.41 -20.81
C PRO A 94 -7.82 -6.38 -19.81
N PHE A 95 -8.64 -5.39 -19.48
CA PHE A 95 -8.24 -4.27 -18.63
C PHE A 95 -9.38 -3.89 -17.69
N TYR A 96 -9.00 -3.26 -16.58
CA TYR A 96 -9.88 -2.90 -15.48
C TYR A 96 -10.35 -1.46 -15.61
N THR A 97 -11.65 -1.24 -15.47
CA THR A 97 -12.24 0.12 -15.42
C THR A 97 -13.16 0.28 -14.22
N SER A 98 -13.36 1.50 -13.79
CA SER A 98 -14.39 1.90 -12.83
C SER A 98 -14.62 3.40 -12.94
N GLU A 99 -15.87 3.86 -12.79
CA GLU A 99 -16.18 5.31 -12.74
C GLU A 99 -15.46 6.02 -11.58
N SER A 100 -15.13 5.29 -10.51
CA SER A 100 -14.43 5.84 -9.35
C SER A 100 -12.90 5.80 -9.50
N LEU A 101 -12.36 5.29 -10.61
CA LEU A 101 -10.92 5.11 -10.78
C LEU A 101 -10.17 6.45 -10.74
N GLY A 102 -9.26 6.58 -9.78
CA GLY A 102 -8.52 7.82 -9.53
C GLY A 102 -9.33 8.92 -8.83
N ALA A 103 -10.56 8.64 -8.38
CA ALA A 103 -11.32 9.56 -7.54
C ALA A 103 -10.68 9.67 -6.14
N ASP A 104 -10.59 10.88 -5.62
CA ASP A 104 -10.10 11.13 -4.27
C ASP A 104 -11.20 10.83 -3.24
N ASN A 105 -11.03 9.72 -2.52
CA ASN A 105 -11.91 9.32 -1.43
C ASN A 105 -11.21 9.59 -0.08
N ALA A 106 -11.29 10.85 0.37
CA ALA A 106 -10.77 11.31 1.65
C ALA A 106 -9.25 11.11 1.83
N GLY A 107 -8.47 11.45 0.81
CA GLY A 107 -7.00 11.38 0.83
C GLY A 107 -6.43 10.05 0.36
N ARG A 108 -7.27 9.12 -0.13
CA ARG A 108 -6.86 7.91 -0.83
C ARG A 108 -7.48 7.92 -2.23
N MET A 109 -6.65 7.81 -3.26
CA MET A 109 -7.14 7.60 -4.62
C MET A 109 -7.67 6.18 -4.72
N PHE A 110 -8.90 6.03 -5.22
CA PHE A 110 -9.46 4.71 -5.46
C PHE A 110 -8.68 4.00 -6.57
N THR A 111 -8.25 2.79 -6.27
CA THR A 111 -7.60 1.87 -7.20
C THR A 111 -8.41 0.57 -7.22
N CYS A 112 -8.27 -0.21 -8.29
CA CYS A 112 -8.89 -1.54 -8.39
C CYS A 112 -8.34 -2.58 -7.40
N LYS A 113 -7.41 -2.18 -6.53
CA LYS A 113 -6.74 -3.00 -5.53
C LYS A 113 -6.90 -2.32 -4.19
N ASP A 114 -7.98 -2.63 -3.48
CA ASP A 114 -8.17 -2.20 -2.10
C ASP A 114 -7.91 -3.34 -1.12
N ILE A 115 -7.61 -2.97 0.12
CA ILE A 115 -7.40 -3.89 1.24
C ILE A 115 -8.70 -3.88 2.05
N ASP A 116 -9.35 -5.04 2.21
CA ASP A 116 -10.56 -5.14 3.02
C ASP A 116 -10.26 -4.91 4.52
N GLU A 117 -11.30 -4.69 5.33
CA GLU A 117 -11.23 -4.46 6.78
C GLU A 117 -10.52 -5.59 7.54
N ASP A 118 -10.46 -6.80 6.96
CA ASP A 118 -9.78 -7.97 7.51
C ASP A 118 -8.29 -8.07 7.12
N PHE A 119 -7.71 -7.05 6.47
CA PHE A 119 -6.34 -7.05 5.93
C PHE A 119 -6.06 -8.16 4.90
N GLU A 120 -7.11 -8.83 4.42
CA GLU A 120 -7.04 -9.72 3.26
C GLU A 120 -7.10 -8.86 1.98
N LEU A 121 -6.22 -9.20 1.05
CA LEU A 121 -6.02 -8.48 -0.21
C LEU A 121 -7.07 -8.93 -1.22
N ILE A 122 -8.31 -8.45 -1.06
CA ILE A 122 -9.46 -8.68 -1.95
C ILE A 122 -10.23 -7.35 -1.91
N VAL A 123 -10.66 -6.70 -3.00
CA VAL A 123 -11.68 -7.13 -3.98
C VAL A 123 -11.57 -6.33 -5.29
N GLU A 124 -11.75 -7.01 -6.43
CA GLU A 124 -12.03 -6.42 -7.75
C GLU A 124 -13.29 -5.54 -7.70
N SER A 125 -13.13 -4.27 -7.38
CA SER A 125 -14.16 -3.23 -7.49
C SER A 125 -14.28 -2.65 -8.91
N CYS A 126 -13.44 -3.15 -9.82
CA CYS A 126 -13.37 -2.72 -11.21
C CYS A 126 -13.82 -3.85 -12.13
N ASP A 127 -14.49 -3.47 -13.22
CA ASP A 127 -14.93 -4.40 -14.24
C ASP A 127 -13.75 -4.77 -15.14
N LEU A 128 -13.46 -6.07 -15.23
CA LEU A 128 -12.46 -6.63 -16.13
C LEU A 128 -13.11 -7.01 -17.47
N GLY A 129 -12.58 -6.47 -18.56
CA GLY A 129 -13.13 -6.71 -19.89
C GLY A 129 -12.20 -6.30 -21.01
N PHE A 130 -12.54 -6.69 -22.24
CA PHE A 130 -11.84 -6.25 -23.46
C PHE A 130 -12.44 -5.00 -24.06
N SER A 131 -13.62 -4.57 -23.60
CA SER A 131 -14.33 -3.41 -24.12
C SER A 131 -15.11 -2.78 -23.00
N HIS A 132 -14.99 -1.46 -22.88
CA HIS A 132 -15.63 -0.66 -21.85
C HIS A 132 -16.16 0.63 -22.44
N GLU A 133 -17.21 1.15 -21.81
CA GLU A 133 -17.95 2.32 -22.27
C GLU A 133 -17.86 3.43 -21.21
N SER A 134 -17.89 4.68 -21.67
CA SER A 134 -17.92 5.86 -20.82
C SER A 134 -18.76 6.95 -21.45
N LEU A 135 -19.51 7.65 -20.61
CA LEU A 135 -20.45 8.67 -21.03
C LEU A 135 -19.83 10.06 -20.96
N GLU A 136 -20.20 10.89 -21.93
CA GLU A 136 -19.82 12.30 -21.96
C GLU A 136 -20.36 13.06 -20.75
N THR A 137 -19.50 13.91 -20.20
CA THR A 137 -19.82 14.85 -19.12
C THR A 137 -19.23 16.22 -19.43
N ASN A 138 -20.09 17.22 -19.67
CA ASN A 138 -19.72 18.61 -19.96
C ASN A 138 -18.85 18.82 -21.23
N GLY A 139 -19.14 18.08 -22.29
CA GLY A 139 -18.45 18.11 -23.59
C GLY A 139 -17.13 17.34 -23.62
N MET A 140 -16.83 16.56 -22.56
CA MET A 140 -15.58 15.83 -22.40
C MET A 140 -15.86 14.40 -21.93
N ILE A 141 -15.02 13.47 -22.36
CA ILE A 141 -14.90 12.14 -21.76
C ILE A 141 -13.47 11.97 -21.26
N GLU A 142 -13.33 11.65 -19.98
CA GLU A 142 -12.09 11.11 -19.40
C GLU A 142 -12.32 9.64 -19.05
N PHE A 143 -11.64 8.75 -19.76
CA PHE A 143 -11.66 7.33 -19.51
C PHE A 143 -10.32 6.91 -18.88
N LYS A 144 -10.38 6.33 -17.68
CA LYS A 144 -9.21 5.87 -16.94
C LYS A 144 -9.29 4.35 -16.81
N SER A 145 -8.19 3.65 -17.03
CA SER A 145 -8.14 2.21 -16.83
C SER A 145 -6.77 1.70 -16.39
N ILE A 146 -6.78 0.54 -15.74
CA ILE A 146 -5.58 -0.22 -15.36
C ILE A 146 -5.48 -1.44 -16.28
N VAL A 147 -4.36 -1.57 -16.99
CA VAL A 147 -4.11 -2.67 -17.92
C VAL A 147 -3.47 -3.86 -17.20
N ALA A 148 -2.38 -3.63 -16.47
CA ALA A 148 -1.67 -4.66 -15.73
C ALA A 148 -1.55 -4.29 -14.24
N ILE A 149 -2.43 -4.87 -13.42
CA ILE A 149 -2.50 -4.61 -11.97
C ILE A 149 -1.31 -5.20 -11.19
N GLU A 150 -0.60 -6.15 -11.79
CA GLU A 150 0.60 -6.77 -11.23
C GLU A 150 1.84 -5.88 -11.37
N LEU A 151 1.83 -4.92 -12.30
CA LEU A 151 2.90 -3.94 -12.42
C LEU A 151 2.84 -2.93 -11.27
N PRO A 152 3.99 -2.45 -10.78
CA PRO A 152 4.02 -1.48 -9.71
C PRO A 152 3.55 -0.11 -10.21
N LEU A 153 2.29 0.26 -9.92
CA LEU A 153 1.69 1.53 -10.36
C LEU A 153 2.47 2.79 -9.95
N GLY A 154 3.29 2.70 -8.90
CA GLY A 154 4.18 3.78 -8.42
C GLY A 154 5.65 3.60 -8.82
N GLY A 155 5.95 2.69 -9.74
CA GLY A 155 7.29 2.38 -10.21
C GLY A 155 8.12 1.49 -9.29
N VAL A 156 7.65 1.18 -8.09
CA VAL A 156 8.35 0.37 -7.09
C VAL A 156 7.50 -0.84 -6.70
N GLY A 157 8.08 -2.02 -6.76
CA GLY A 157 7.46 -3.26 -6.31
C GLY A 157 8.36 -4.07 -5.38
N TYR A 158 7.78 -5.12 -4.78
CA TYR A 158 8.47 -6.04 -3.89
C TYR A 158 8.22 -7.48 -4.33
N ILE A 159 9.26 -8.30 -4.26
CA ILE A 159 9.25 -9.73 -4.60
C ILE A 159 10.00 -10.50 -3.52
N GLU A 160 9.49 -11.69 -3.19
CA GLU A 160 10.16 -12.64 -2.32
C GLU A 160 11.04 -13.59 -3.14
N ALA A 161 12.30 -13.78 -2.76
CA ALA A 161 13.26 -14.67 -3.40
C ALA A 161 14.39 -15.08 -2.45
N ASP A 162 15.00 -16.24 -2.73
CA ASP A 162 16.11 -16.78 -1.92
C ASP A 162 17.43 -16.00 -2.16
N ASP A 163 17.63 -15.48 -3.37
CA ASP A 163 18.83 -14.75 -3.77
C ASP A 163 18.51 -13.65 -4.80
N HIS A 164 19.52 -12.81 -5.07
CA HIS A 164 19.40 -11.68 -5.99
C HIS A 164 19.09 -12.13 -7.42
N ASP A 165 19.68 -13.23 -7.88
CA ASP A 165 19.48 -13.74 -9.24
C ASP A 165 18.02 -14.20 -9.42
N GLY A 166 17.47 -14.92 -8.44
CA GLY A 166 16.07 -15.33 -8.42
C GLY A 166 15.10 -14.15 -8.27
N ALA A 167 15.48 -13.11 -7.52
CA ALA A 167 14.70 -11.87 -7.46
C ALA A 167 14.67 -11.15 -8.80
N PHE A 168 15.82 -11.09 -9.48
CA PHE A 168 15.96 -10.46 -10.79
C PHE A 168 15.18 -11.19 -11.88
N GLU A 169 15.22 -12.53 -11.89
CA GLU A 169 14.42 -13.36 -12.79
C GLU A 169 12.93 -13.11 -12.57
N LYS A 170 12.44 -13.22 -11.33
CA LYS A 170 11.01 -12.97 -11.01
C LYS A 170 10.55 -11.54 -11.37
N ALA A 171 11.39 -10.53 -11.14
CA ALA A 171 11.07 -9.15 -11.49
C ALA A 171 11.00 -8.95 -13.00
N THR A 172 11.93 -9.58 -13.74
CA THR A 172 11.95 -9.57 -15.20
C THR A 172 10.73 -10.28 -15.77
N ASP A 173 10.41 -11.47 -15.25
CA ASP A 173 9.25 -12.27 -15.65
C ASP A 173 7.96 -11.46 -15.49
N ARG A 174 7.77 -10.82 -14.33
CA ARG A 174 6.58 -9.98 -14.05
C ARG A 174 6.40 -8.84 -15.05
N ILE A 175 7.49 -8.23 -15.53
CA ILE A 175 7.41 -7.16 -16.54
C ILE A 175 7.13 -7.76 -17.92
N SER A 176 7.82 -8.85 -18.27
CA SER A 176 7.67 -9.51 -19.56
C SER A 176 6.29 -10.16 -19.76
N GLU A 177 5.63 -10.62 -18.68
CA GLU A 177 4.27 -11.14 -18.72
C GLU A 177 3.25 -10.05 -19.10
N ALA A 178 3.53 -8.80 -18.74
CA ALA A 178 2.73 -7.64 -19.12
C ALA A 178 3.13 -7.06 -20.50
N GLU A 179 4.26 -7.50 -21.06
CA GLU A 179 4.72 -7.09 -22.39
C GLU A 179 3.94 -7.86 -23.46
N GLY A 180 3.32 -7.12 -24.38
CA GLY A 180 2.51 -7.73 -25.42
C GLY A 180 2.11 -6.74 -26.49
N ILE A 181 1.83 -7.26 -27.69
CA ILE A 181 1.31 -6.46 -28.79
C ILE A 181 -0.20 -6.35 -28.62
N THR A 182 -0.66 -5.17 -28.21
CA THR A 182 -2.08 -4.88 -28.02
C THR A 182 -2.50 -3.71 -28.86
N THR A 183 -3.52 -3.91 -29.69
CA THR A 183 -4.15 -2.84 -30.45
C THR A 183 -5.38 -2.37 -29.70
N TRP A 184 -5.39 -1.09 -29.40
CA TRP A 184 -6.48 -0.37 -28.78
C TRP A 184 -7.30 0.32 -29.86
N SER A 185 -8.61 0.22 -29.74
CA SER A 185 -9.54 0.94 -30.61
C SER A 185 -10.44 1.83 -29.78
N VAL A 186 -10.59 3.08 -30.21
CA VAL A 186 -11.50 4.06 -29.61
C VAL A 186 -12.55 4.43 -30.65
N GLU A 187 -13.81 4.35 -30.26
CA GLU A 187 -14.94 4.79 -31.09
C GLU A 187 -15.91 5.63 -30.25
N VAL A 188 -16.51 6.66 -30.86
CA VAL A 188 -17.52 7.50 -30.20
C VAL A 188 -18.85 7.37 -30.92
N ARG A 189 -19.89 7.05 -30.17
CA ARG A 189 -21.27 6.93 -30.66
C ARG A 189 -22.20 7.93 -29.98
N LYS A 190 -23.24 8.32 -30.70
CA LYS A 190 -24.38 9.06 -30.16
C LYS A 190 -25.66 8.41 -30.66
N SER A 191 -26.50 7.98 -29.73
CA SER A 191 -27.76 7.29 -30.06
C SER A 191 -27.59 6.09 -31.02
N GLY A 192 -26.45 5.40 -30.94
CA GLY A 192 -26.12 4.23 -31.77
C GLY A 192 -25.43 4.54 -33.11
N GLU A 193 -25.30 5.81 -33.50
CA GLU A 193 -24.58 6.22 -34.71
C GLU A 193 -23.17 6.73 -34.38
N ILE A 194 -22.19 6.44 -35.23
CA ILE A 194 -20.81 6.92 -35.04
C ILE A 194 -20.78 8.44 -35.28
N VAL A 195 -20.14 9.16 -34.36
CA VAL A 195 -19.93 10.60 -34.49
C VAL A 195 -18.64 10.84 -35.26
N ASN A 196 -18.73 11.51 -36.41
CA ASN A 196 -17.54 11.97 -37.13
C ASN A 196 -16.95 13.18 -36.39
N LEU A 197 -15.85 12.96 -35.68
CA LEU A 197 -15.12 13.99 -34.94
C LEU A 197 -13.94 14.48 -35.78
N SER A 198 -13.60 15.76 -35.63
CA SER A 198 -12.45 16.37 -36.35
C SER A 198 -11.14 16.20 -35.60
N ASP A 199 -11.21 16.03 -34.28
CA ASP A 199 -10.07 15.87 -33.40
C ASP A 199 -9.90 14.38 -33.04
N ALA A 200 -8.65 13.94 -32.90
CA ALA A 200 -8.32 12.60 -32.47
C ALA A 200 -8.31 12.49 -30.93
N PRO A 201 -8.64 11.34 -30.35
CA PRO A 201 -8.55 11.14 -28.91
C PRO A 201 -7.10 11.18 -28.44
N GLU A 202 -6.88 11.74 -27.26
CA GLU A 202 -5.55 11.77 -26.63
C GLU A 202 -5.41 10.56 -25.72
N ILE A 203 -4.42 9.72 -26.00
CA ILE A 203 -4.17 8.47 -25.28
C ILE A 203 -2.84 8.56 -24.54
N HIS A 204 -2.89 8.46 -23.21
CA HIS A 204 -1.74 8.41 -22.32
C HIS A 204 -1.60 6.99 -21.77
N VAL A 205 -0.38 6.46 -21.80
CA VAL A 205 -0.03 5.18 -21.18
C VAL A 205 1.14 5.35 -20.24
N VAL A 206 1.26 4.46 -19.25
CA VAL A 206 2.44 4.38 -18.39
C VAL A 206 3.18 3.09 -18.69
N THR A 207 4.43 3.21 -19.12
CA THR A 207 5.30 2.09 -19.49
C THR A 207 6.26 1.71 -18.37
N HIS A 208 6.58 0.44 -18.30
CA HIS A 208 7.51 -0.11 -17.31
C HIS A 208 8.65 -0.89 -17.98
N GLU A 209 9.87 -0.47 -17.70
CA GLU A 209 11.09 -1.26 -17.94
C GLU A 209 11.82 -1.45 -16.61
N LEU A 210 12.47 -2.61 -16.43
CA LEU A 210 13.21 -2.90 -15.20
C LEU A 210 14.44 -1.99 -15.08
N VAL A 211 14.55 -1.26 -13.98
CA VAL A 211 15.68 -0.37 -13.70
C VAL A 211 16.67 -1.03 -12.75
N SER A 212 16.19 -1.52 -11.61
CA SER A 212 17.04 -2.07 -10.56
C SER A 212 16.31 -3.12 -9.73
N VAL A 213 17.08 -4.03 -9.13
CA VAL A 213 16.62 -4.98 -8.12
C VAL A 213 17.62 -4.94 -6.98
N GLU A 214 17.14 -4.57 -5.80
CA GLU A 214 17.95 -4.40 -4.59
C GLU A 214 17.33 -5.20 -3.44
N GLU A 215 18.19 -5.79 -2.63
CA GLU A 215 17.76 -6.46 -1.40
C GLU A 215 17.13 -5.44 -0.45
N PHE A 216 15.93 -5.75 0.06
CA PHE A 216 15.26 -4.87 0.99
C PHE A 216 15.99 -4.88 2.34
N LYS A 217 16.61 -3.75 2.70
CA LYS A 217 17.34 -3.61 3.97
C LYS A 217 16.58 -2.70 4.91
N LEU A 218 16.12 -3.27 6.02
CA LEU A 218 15.65 -2.50 7.15
C LEU A 218 16.85 -1.88 7.85
N ASP A 219 16.82 -0.57 8.11
CA ASP A 219 17.86 0.08 8.90
C ASP A 219 17.81 -0.44 10.35
N PRO A 220 18.81 -1.21 10.80
CA PRO A 220 18.79 -1.81 12.13
C PRO A 220 18.78 -0.76 13.25
N ILE A 221 19.30 0.45 13.00
CA ILE A 221 19.25 1.54 13.98
C ILE A 221 17.82 2.03 14.16
N THR A 222 17.11 2.22 13.06
CA THR A 222 15.73 2.69 13.07
C THR A 222 14.79 1.64 13.67
N GLU A 223 14.94 0.37 13.29
CA GLU A 223 14.15 -0.74 13.86
C GLU A 223 14.41 -0.94 15.36
N THR A 224 15.67 -0.84 15.80
CA THR A 224 15.98 -0.93 17.23
C THR A 224 15.41 0.26 18.02
N LEU A 225 15.32 1.46 17.41
CA LEU A 225 14.70 2.63 18.04
C LEU A 225 13.20 2.41 18.23
N TYR A 226 12.48 1.90 17.22
CA TYR A 226 11.06 1.58 17.31
C TYR A 226 10.77 0.45 18.30
N GLY A 227 11.61 -0.60 18.30
CA GLY A 227 11.53 -1.69 19.27
C GLY A 227 11.77 -1.20 20.70
N LEU A 228 12.78 -0.35 20.92
CA LEU A 228 13.08 0.24 22.23
C LEU A 228 11.93 1.13 22.71
N ALA A 229 11.40 2.00 21.84
CA ALA A 229 10.29 2.89 22.17
C ALA A 229 9.04 2.10 22.59
N SER A 230 8.71 1.04 21.85
CA SER A 230 7.60 0.15 22.17
C SER A 230 7.80 -0.56 23.51
N LEU A 231 9.01 -1.06 23.78
CA LEU A 231 9.35 -1.70 25.05
C LEU A 231 9.25 -0.72 26.24
N ILE A 232 9.80 0.48 26.10
CA ILE A 232 9.67 1.54 27.12
C ILE A 232 8.19 1.88 27.35
N GLY A 233 7.38 1.97 26.29
CA GLY A 233 5.94 2.21 26.37
C GLY A 233 5.23 1.15 27.22
N CYS A 234 5.43 -0.12 26.89
CA CYS A 234 4.86 -1.25 27.63
C CYS A 234 5.30 -1.28 29.10
N PHE A 235 6.60 -1.12 29.38
CA PHE A 235 7.10 -1.07 30.76
C PHE A 235 6.58 0.13 31.54
N THR A 236 6.48 1.29 30.90
CA THR A 236 5.94 2.50 31.51
C THR A 236 4.48 2.28 31.88
N MET A 237 3.67 1.70 30.99
CA MET A 237 2.28 1.36 31.29
C MET A 237 2.17 0.36 32.45
N MET A 238 3.03 -0.66 32.47
CA MET A 238 3.04 -1.69 33.52
C MET A 238 3.49 -1.15 34.89
N ILE A 239 4.37 -0.14 34.95
CA ILE A 239 4.91 0.40 36.21
C ILE A 239 4.10 1.59 36.72
N VAL A 240 3.73 2.52 35.84
CA VAL A 240 3.08 3.78 36.22
C VAL A 240 1.67 3.52 36.77
N VAL A 241 0.90 2.62 36.17
CA VAL A 241 -0.47 2.31 36.62
C VAL A 241 -0.48 1.75 38.06
N PRO A 242 0.31 0.72 38.42
CA PRO A 242 0.41 0.26 39.81
C PRO A 242 0.99 1.30 40.77
N MET A 243 1.94 2.12 40.33
CA MET A 243 2.51 3.18 41.17
C MET A 243 1.46 4.23 41.55
N ILE A 244 0.62 4.67 40.61
CA ILE A 244 -0.48 5.59 40.88
C ILE A 244 -1.46 4.97 41.90
N ALA A 245 -1.82 3.70 41.72
CA ALA A 245 -2.68 2.97 42.67
C ALA A 245 -2.04 2.87 44.08
N TYR A 246 -0.74 2.60 44.15
CA TYR A 246 -0.01 2.51 45.42
C TYR A 246 0.07 3.86 46.13
N PHE A 247 0.45 4.94 45.44
CA PHE A 247 0.59 6.26 46.05
C PHE A 247 -0.75 6.86 46.46
N SER A 248 -1.81 6.64 45.68
CA SER A 248 -3.17 7.04 46.08
C SER A 248 -3.65 6.31 47.34
N SER A 249 -3.35 5.02 47.48
CA SER A 249 -3.61 4.25 48.70
C SER A 249 -2.84 4.79 49.91
N MET A 250 -1.52 5.02 49.76
CA MET A 250 -0.68 5.59 50.83
C MET A 250 -1.12 7.00 51.25
N ALA A 251 -1.55 7.83 50.29
CA ALA A 251 -2.06 9.17 50.58
C ALA A 251 -3.38 9.12 51.36
N ARG A 252 -4.29 8.19 51.01
CA ARG A 252 -5.52 7.95 51.80
C ARG A 252 -5.18 7.51 53.22
N GLN A 253 -4.26 6.56 53.39
CA GLN A 253 -3.83 6.10 54.72
C GLN A 253 -3.29 7.24 55.58
N LYS A 254 -2.38 8.05 55.05
CA LYS A 254 -1.84 9.21 55.78
C LYS A 254 -2.91 10.22 56.17
N LYS A 255 -3.91 10.45 55.30
CA LYS A 255 -5.03 11.34 55.59
C LYS A 255 -5.91 10.78 56.72
N GLU A 256 -6.23 9.48 56.67
CA GLU A 256 -7.01 8.80 57.71
C GLU A 256 -6.27 8.77 59.06
N ASP A 257 -4.97 8.51 59.06
CA ASP A 257 -4.15 8.52 60.27
C ASP A 257 -4.08 9.91 60.91
N ARG A 258 -3.97 10.96 60.08
CA ARG A 258 -4.04 12.36 60.56
C ARG A 258 -5.39 12.67 61.20
N LEU A 259 -6.49 12.28 60.56
CA LEU A 259 -7.85 12.49 61.10
C LEU A 259 -8.07 11.73 62.42
N ARG A 260 -7.51 10.52 62.54
CA ARG A 260 -7.55 9.71 63.77
C ARG A 260 -6.66 10.29 64.88
N ALA A 261 -5.56 10.96 64.54
CA ALA A 261 -4.71 11.66 65.49
C ALA A 261 -5.34 12.97 65.99
N GLU A 262 -6.03 13.71 65.12
CA GLU A 262 -6.76 14.94 65.48
C GLU A 262 -8.05 14.63 66.27
N ASN A 263 -8.67 13.47 66.07
CA ASN A 263 -9.83 12.99 66.83
C ASN A 263 -9.59 11.60 67.44
N PRO A 264 -8.81 11.51 68.52
CA PRO A 264 -8.58 10.24 69.19
C PRO A 264 -9.91 9.70 69.75
N PRO A 265 -10.15 8.38 69.71
CA PRO A 265 -11.34 7.79 70.32
C PRO A 265 -11.38 8.14 71.81
N PRO A 266 -12.58 8.34 72.39
CA PRO A 266 -12.71 8.60 73.82
C PRO A 266 -12.03 7.47 74.59
N LYS A 267 -11.22 7.84 75.57
CA LYS A 267 -10.64 6.87 76.50
C LYS A 267 -11.76 6.42 77.45
N ASP A 268 -12.05 5.13 77.44
CA ASP A 268 -12.87 4.47 78.46
C ASP A 268 -12.28 4.67 79.87
#